data_AF-A0A699XC07-F1
#
_entry.id   AF-A0A699XC07-F1
#
_cell.length_a   1.000
_cell.length_b   1.000
_cell.length_c   1.000
_cell.angle_alpha   90.00
_cell.angle_beta   90.00
_cell.angle_gamma   90.00
#
_symmetry.space_group_name_H-M   'P 1'
#
loop_
_entity.id
_entity.type
_entity.pdbx_description
1 polymer ?
#
loop_
_entity_poly.entity_id
_entity_poly.type
_entity_poly.pdbx_seq_one_letter_code
_entity_poly.pdbx_strand_id
1 'polypeptide(L)'
;SLSSPQDAQQVADYLWNTYLGGQSGSRPLGSAVLDGIDFDIEQGTDQYWSDLANALKAYGSQKRVYLSAAPQCPFSPNQLLTAINTG
;
A
#
# COMPACT_ATOMS: atom_id res chain seq x y z
N SER A 1 0.36 5.06 12.01
CA SER A 1 -0.61 3.94 12.01
C SER A 1 -1.78 4.32 11.13
N LEU A 2 -2.44 3.34 10.52
CA LEU A 2 -3.75 3.52 9.92
C LEU A 2 -4.82 3.42 11.01
N SER A 3 -5.85 4.25 10.93
CA SER A 3 -6.86 4.41 11.99
C SER A 3 -8.20 3.75 11.66
N SER A 4 -8.47 3.45 10.39
CA SER A 4 -9.70 2.82 9.92
C SER A 4 -9.54 2.28 8.48
N PRO A 5 -10.48 1.45 7.99
CA PRO A 5 -10.52 1.07 6.57
C PRO A 5 -10.67 2.28 5.63
N GLN A 6 -11.39 3.33 6.05
CA GLN A 6 -11.54 4.54 5.26
C GLN A 6 -10.23 5.33 5.15
N ASP A 7 -9.46 5.37 6.23
CA ASP A 7 -8.12 5.96 6.25
C ASP A 7 -7.17 5.18 5.32
N ALA A 8 -7.23 3.84 5.35
CA ALA A 8 -6.50 2.99 4.41
C ALA A 8 -6.87 3.27 2.94
N GLN A 9 -8.16 3.46 2.64
CA GLN A 9 -8.61 3.83 1.29
C GLN A 9 -8.07 5.20 0.86
N GLN A 10 -8.11 6.20 1.75
CA GLN A 10 -7.58 7.54 1.45
C GLN A 10 -6.08 7.51 1.17
N VAL A 11 -5.32 6.70 1.92
CA VAL A 11 -3.90 6.47 1.64
C VAL A 11 -3.71 5.78 0.29
N ALA A 12 -4.53 4.78 -0.05
CA ALA A 12 -4.48 4.12 -1.35
C ALA A 12 -4.73 5.12 -2.51
N ASP A 13 -5.76 5.96 -2.39
CA ASP A 13 -6.09 7.00 -3.37
C ASP A 13 -4.93 7.99 -3.55
N TYR A 14 -4.31 8.41 -2.43
CA TYR A 14 -3.16 9.30 -2.45
C TYR A 14 -1.97 8.67 -3.17
N LEU A 15 -1.62 7.42 -2.83
CA LEU A 15 -0.51 6.69 -3.46
C LEU A 15 -0.77 6.48 -4.95
N TRP A 16 -2.00 6.12 -5.31
CA TRP A 16 -2.41 5.90 -6.69
C TRP A 16 -2.23 7.16 -7.54
N ASN A 17 -2.74 8.29 -7.05
CA ASN A 17 -2.74 9.56 -7.77
C ASN A 17 -1.36 10.24 -7.80
N THR A 18 -0.54 10.02 -6.78
CA THR A 18 0.73 10.73 -6.61
C THR A 18 1.92 9.98 -7.22
N TYR A 19 1.94 8.64 -7.12
CA TYR A 19 3.10 7.83 -7.48
C TYR A 19 2.82 6.73 -8.51
N LEU A 20 1.58 6.23 -8.57
CA LEU A 20 1.18 5.18 -9.51
C LEU A 20 0.41 5.77 -10.71
N GLY A 21 -0.55 5.02 -11.24
CA GLY A 21 -1.23 5.30 -12.52
C GLY A 21 -2.30 6.38 -12.49
N GLY A 22 -2.59 6.97 -11.33
CA GLY A 22 -3.51 8.09 -11.22
C GLY A 22 -2.87 9.44 -11.57
N GLN A 23 -3.60 10.52 -11.31
CA GLN A 23 -3.19 11.88 -11.64
C GLN A 23 -3.34 12.81 -10.43
N SER A 24 -2.38 13.73 -10.25
CA SER A 24 -2.44 14.77 -9.24
C SER A 24 -1.79 16.05 -9.77
N GLY A 25 -2.15 17.20 -9.19
CA GLY A 25 -1.55 18.50 -9.55
C GLY A 25 -0.08 18.64 -9.12
N SER A 26 0.44 17.73 -8.30
CA SER A 26 1.83 17.72 -7.85
C SER A 26 2.30 16.27 -7.67
N ARG A 27 3.29 15.86 -8.47
CA ARG A 27 3.92 14.55 -8.43
C ARG A 27 5.40 14.70 -8.09
N PRO A 28 5.86 14.24 -6.91
CA PRO A 28 7.24 14.45 -6.46
C PRO A 28 8.30 13.84 -7.38
N LEU A 29 7.96 12.77 -8.09
CA LEU A 29 8.85 12.09 -9.04
C LEU A 29 8.62 12.54 -10.49
N GLY A 30 7.95 13.68 -10.69
CA GLY A 30 7.59 14.19 -12.01
C GLY A 30 6.65 13.23 -12.76
N SER A 31 6.99 12.93 -14.01
CA SER A 31 6.20 12.04 -14.88
C SER A 31 6.44 10.55 -14.63
N ALA A 32 7.33 10.19 -13.70
CA ALA A 32 7.57 8.79 -13.37
C ALA A 32 6.29 8.14 -12.80
N VAL A 33 6.09 6.88 -13.18
CA VAL A 33 4.98 6.04 -12.72
C VAL A 33 5.59 4.78 -12.14
N LEU A 34 5.48 4.60 -10.83
CA LEU A 34 6.01 3.41 -10.16
C LEU A 34 5.18 2.17 -10.49
N ASP A 35 5.80 1.01 -10.41
CA ASP A 35 5.15 -0.27 -10.69
C ASP A 35 4.43 -0.86 -9.47
N GLY A 36 4.76 -0.39 -8.27
CA GLY A 36 4.25 -1.02 -7.06
C GLY A 36 4.55 -0.24 -5.79
N ILE A 37 4.09 -0.81 -4.67
CA ILE A 37 4.30 -0.32 -3.31
C ILE A 37 4.87 -1.47 -2.48
N ASP A 38 5.95 -1.18 -1.76
CA ASP A 38 6.53 -2.07 -0.76
C ASP A 38 6.10 -1.62 0.64
N PHE A 39 5.60 -2.56 1.43
CA PHE A 39 5.19 -2.33 2.81
C PHE A 39 6.35 -2.70 3.74
N ASP A 40 7.18 -1.72 4.07
CA ASP A 40 8.22 -1.82 5.10
C ASP A 40 7.71 -1.20 6.40
N ILE A 41 6.91 -1.97 7.14
CA ILE A 41 6.28 -1.52 8.38
C ILE A 41 7.03 -2.14 9.55
N GLU A 42 7.74 -1.29 10.31
CA GLU A 42 8.58 -1.72 11.42
C GLU A 42 8.02 -1.36 12.81
N GLN A 43 7.01 -0.48 12.87
CA GLN A 43 6.45 0.06 14.10
C GLN A 43 4.97 0.44 13.96
N GLY A 44 4.25 0.48 15.08
CA GLY A 44 2.84 0.86 15.14
C GLY A 44 1.88 -0.33 15.16
N THR A 45 0.64 -0.09 14.68
CA THR A 45 -0.44 -1.09 14.68
C THR A 45 -0.24 -2.11 13.56
N ASP A 46 -0.77 -3.32 13.76
CA ASP A 46 -0.91 -4.37 12.73
C ASP A 46 -2.25 -4.28 11.97
N GLN A 47 -3.07 -3.27 12.30
CA GLN A 47 -4.41 -3.09 11.77
C GLN A 47 -4.42 -2.34 10.44
N TYR A 48 -5.39 -2.71 9.58
CA TYR A 48 -5.78 -2.04 8.34
C TYR A 48 -4.76 -2.05 7.18
N TRP A 49 -3.58 -2.65 7.36
CA TRP A 49 -2.64 -2.84 6.26
C TRP A 49 -3.21 -3.73 5.15
N SER A 50 -4.03 -4.73 5.50
CA SER A 50 -4.76 -5.54 4.52
C SER A 50 -5.81 -4.73 3.75
N ASP A 51 -6.47 -3.77 4.38
CA ASP A 51 -7.43 -2.89 3.71
C ASP A 51 -6.70 -2.01 2.68
N LEU A 52 -5.55 -1.44 3.04
CA LEU A 52 -4.70 -0.67 2.13
C LEU A 52 -4.19 -1.54 0.97
N ALA A 53 -3.70 -2.74 1.26
CA ALA A 53 -3.24 -3.67 0.21
C ALA A 53 -4.37 -4.05 -0.77
N ASN A 54 -5.57 -4.34 -0.25
CA ASN A 54 -6.74 -4.64 -1.09
C ASN A 54 -7.18 -3.45 -1.94
N ALA A 55 -7.19 -2.23 -1.36
CA ALA A 55 -7.52 -1.01 -2.08
C ALA A 55 -6.53 -0.74 -3.23
N LEU A 56 -5.23 -0.90 -2.99
CA LEU A 56 -4.20 -0.79 -4.03
C LEU A 56 -4.32 -1.87 -5.10
N LYS A 57 -4.60 -3.12 -4.69
CA LYS A 57 -4.82 -4.25 -5.61
C LYS A 57 -6.02 -4.03 -6.54
N ALA A 58 -7.07 -3.34 -6.09
CA ALA A 58 -8.24 -3.02 -6.91
C ALA A 58 -7.90 -2.15 -8.13
N TYR A 59 -6.90 -1.27 -8.04
CA TYR A 59 -6.38 -0.50 -9.19
C TYR A 59 -5.67 -1.36 -10.23
N GLY A 60 -5.35 -2.61 -9.90
CA GLY A 60 -4.81 -3.63 -10.82
C GLY A 60 -5.63 -3.79 -12.11
N SER A 61 -6.92 -3.46 -12.06
CA SER A 61 -7.83 -3.43 -13.23
C SER A 61 -7.52 -2.32 -14.25
N GLN A 62 -6.84 -1.24 -13.83
CA GLN A 62 -6.47 -0.09 -14.66
C GLN A 62 -5.01 -0.16 -15.11
N LYS A 63 -4.10 -0.47 -14.17
CA LYS A 63 -2.68 -0.72 -14.41
C LYS A 63 -2.27 -1.83 -13.46
N ARG A 64 -1.45 -2.79 -13.91
CA ARG A 64 -0.83 -3.76 -13.01
C ARG A 64 -0.04 -3.04 -11.91
N VAL A 65 -0.32 -3.39 -10.66
CA VAL A 65 0.38 -2.91 -9.46
C VAL A 65 1.02 -4.10 -8.76
N TYR A 66 2.31 -4.00 -8.44
CA TYR A 66 3.01 -4.98 -7.61
C TYR A 66 2.94 -4.55 -6.15
N LEU A 67 2.57 -5.46 -5.27
CA LEU A 67 2.59 -5.23 -3.82
C LEU A 67 3.57 -6.22 -3.20
N SER A 68 4.48 -5.69 -2.38
CA SER A 68 5.44 -6.49 -1.61
C SER A 68 5.42 -6.06 -0.14
N ALA A 69 6.01 -6.86 0.72
CA ALA A 69 6.10 -6.59 2.15
C ALA A 69 7.49 -6.99 2.63
N ALA A 70 8.03 -6.24 3.59
CA ALA A 70 9.32 -6.50 4.23
C ALA A 70 9.13 -6.92 5.70
N PRO A 71 8.50 -8.09 5.98
CA PRO A 71 8.41 -8.55 7.36
C PRO A 71 9.80 -8.85 7.92
N GLN A 72 9.97 -8.63 9.22
CA GLN A 72 11.19 -9.05 9.92
C GLN A 72 11.34 -10.58 9.91
N CYS A 73 12.57 -11.06 10.16
CA CYS A 73 12.86 -12.49 10.22
C CYS A 73 11.99 -13.28 11.23
N PRO A 74 11.72 -12.78 12.45
CA PRO A 74 10.83 -13.47 13.39
C PRO A 74 9.39 -13.48 12.87
N PHE A 75 8.77 -14.65 12.81
CA PHE A 75 7.38 -14.80 12.34
C PHE A 75 6.34 -14.12 13.26
N SER A 76 6.70 -13.85 14.52
CA SER A 76 5.84 -13.15 15.48
C SER A 76 6.68 -12.25 16.39
N PRO A 77 6.23 -11.00 16.64
CA PRO A 77 5.04 -10.35 16.09
C PRO A 77 5.25 -9.84 14.65
N ASN A 78 4.35 -10.20 13.72
CA ASN A 78 4.45 -9.79 12.31
C ASN A 78 3.28 -8.88 11.92
N GLN A 79 3.58 -7.59 11.77
CA GLN A 79 2.61 -6.52 11.46
C GLN A 79 1.99 -6.64 10.05
N LEU A 80 2.59 -7.43 9.17
CA LEU A 80 2.24 -7.49 7.75
C LEU A 80 1.59 -8.83 7.35
N LEU A 81 1.45 -9.77 8.27
CA LEU A 81 0.95 -11.11 7.96
C LEU A 81 -0.42 -11.08 7.26
N THR A 82 -1.33 -10.23 7.75
CA THR A 82 -2.67 -10.08 7.15
C THR A 82 -2.63 -9.45 5.77
N ALA A 83 -1.75 -8.47 5.54
CA ALA A 83 -1.56 -7.83 4.26
C ALA A 83 -0.94 -8.78 3.22
N ILE A 84 0.08 -9.56 3.62
CA ILE A 84 0.73 -10.57 2.76
C ILE A 84 -0.28 -11.58 2.22
N ASN A 85 -1.25 -11.98 3.04
CA ASN A 85 -2.29 -12.94 2.65
C ASN A 85 -3.33 -12.37 1.67
N THR A 86 -3.26 -11.09 1.30
CA THR A 86 -4.16 -10.50 0.29
C THR A 86 -3.70 -10.72 -1.16
N GLY A 87 -2.50 -11.29 -1.35
CA GLY A 87 -1.87 -11.64 -2.62
C GLY A 87 -2.74 -12.47 -3.55
#